data_AF-A0A3D0NI35-F1
#
_entry.id   AF-A0A3D0NI35-F1
#
_cell.length_a   1.000
_cell.length_b   1.000
_cell.length_c   1.000
_cell.angle_alpha   90.00
_cell.angle_beta   90.00
_cell.angle_gamma   90.00
#
_symmetry.space_group_name_H-M   'P 1'
#
loop_
_entity.id
_entity.type
_entity.pdbx_description
1 polymer ?
#
loop_
_entity_poly.entity_id
_entity_poly.type
_entity_poly.pdbx_seq_one_letter_code
_entity_poly.pdbx_strand_id
1 'polypeptide(L)'
;MELPPMDNAENDGVLGKMDDLVDEVLGTDLLGTEIAPTEPEDPWQRRQRILDSWTAIILAIAAVATTWSSFQASQWSNAQSDAQSASAIQRSDANRAASEATSQSVIDSEMWISWVEATAAQQKLRAGFLRDRFSPALDRAQKEWLGRVAVDADGNPAAVPDGTPLDLPVYVVPAQVQADALSTKAEESLSLADEASNNATRHVMLAVLFALVLFFASVATKFTAPKIQVALILVSLLLLGTTCVRMLMLPQML
;
A
#
# COMPACT_ATOMS: atom_id res chain seq x y z
N MET A 1 6.31 96.65 -69.69
CA MET A 1 5.28 95.72 -69.19
C MET A 1 5.99 94.60 -68.49
N GLU A 2 5.51 94.28 -67.29
CA GLU A 2 6.19 93.55 -66.20
C GLU A 2 6.91 92.22 -66.51
N LEU A 3 7.88 91.93 -65.63
CA LEU A 3 8.56 90.65 -65.34
C LEU A 3 7.56 89.59 -64.80
N PRO A 4 7.85 88.27 -64.88
CA PRO A 4 8.72 87.65 -63.87
C PRO A 4 9.76 86.64 -64.41
N PRO A 5 10.84 86.40 -63.64
CA PRO A 5 11.80 85.32 -63.85
C PRO A 5 11.20 83.95 -63.45
N MET A 6 11.61 82.91 -64.16
CA MET A 6 11.39 81.52 -63.75
C MET A 6 12.29 81.23 -62.55
N ASP A 7 11.74 81.42 -61.36
CA ASP A 7 12.37 81.06 -60.10
C ASP A 7 12.35 79.53 -59.97
N ASN A 8 13.54 78.94 -59.93
CA ASN A 8 13.74 77.55 -59.53
C ASN A 8 13.67 77.50 -58.00
N ALA A 9 12.47 77.70 -57.44
CA ALA A 9 12.23 77.67 -56.02
C ALA A 9 11.51 76.39 -55.60
N GLU A 10 12.13 75.72 -54.64
CA GLU A 10 11.51 74.77 -53.70
C GLU A 10 11.02 73.46 -54.30
N ASN A 11 11.98 72.59 -54.62
CA ASN A 11 11.84 71.18 -54.23
C ASN A 11 12.09 71.00 -52.72
N ASP A 12 11.44 71.84 -51.90
CA ASP A 12 11.30 71.66 -50.44
C ASP A 12 10.07 70.76 -50.16
N GLY A 13 9.66 70.00 -51.17
CA GLY A 13 8.59 69.03 -51.13
C GLY A 13 9.13 67.69 -50.66
N VAL A 14 8.61 67.24 -49.52
CA VAL A 14 8.73 65.88 -49.00
C VAL A 14 10.08 65.55 -48.35
N LEU A 15 11.23 65.85 -48.96
CA LEU A 15 12.53 65.48 -48.39
C LEU A 15 12.92 66.34 -47.18
N GLY A 16 12.79 67.67 -47.25
CA GLY A 16 13.02 68.54 -46.08
C GLY A 16 12.02 68.30 -44.95
N LYS A 17 10.78 67.95 -45.31
CA LYS A 17 9.74 67.52 -44.34
C LYS A 17 10.05 66.17 -43.70
N MET A 18 10.73 65.29 -44.43
CA MET A 18 11.22 64.02 -43.88
C MET A 18 12.43 64.25 -42.99
N ASP A 19 13.35 65.14 -43.32
CA ASP A 19 14.47 65.49 -42.43
C ASP A 19 13.99 66.19 -41.15
N ASP A 20 13.04 67.13 -41.23
CA ASP A 20 12.42 67.74 -40.04
C ASP A 20 11.66 66.70 -39.20
N LEU A 21 10.93 65.77 -39.82
CA LEU A 21 10.24 64.69 -39.09
C LEU A 21 11.22 63.67 -38.52
N VAL A 22 12.35 63.44 -39.17
CA VAL A 22 13.41 62.54 -38.70
C VAL A 22 14.17 63.20 -37.56
N ASP A 23 14.46 64.50 -37.59
CA ASP A 23 15.06 65.22 -36.47
C ASP A 23 14.06 65.47 -35.33
N GLU A 24 12.76 65.57 -35.59
CA GLU A 24 11.74 65.66 -34.55
C GLU A 24 11.45 64.28 -33.91
N VAL A 25 11.42 63.19 -34.68
CA VAL A 25 11.22 61.83 -34.16
C VAL A 25 12.51 61.25 -33.56
N LEU A 26 13.68 61.50 -34.14
CA LEU A 26 14.96 61.04 -33.60
C LEU A 26 15.52 62.00 -32.53
N GLY A 27 15.31 63.31 -32.66
CA GLY A 27 15.80 64.30 -31.69
C GLY A 27 15.04 64.29 -30.38
N THR A 28 13.74 63.95 -30.39
CA THR A 28 12.90 63.98 -29.18
C THR A 28 12.89 62.63 -28.44
N ASP A 29 13.04 61.49 -29.14
CA ASP A 29 12.96 60.16 -28.50
C ASP A 29 14.31 59.45 -28.27
N LEU A 30 15.39 59.75 -29.02
CA LEU A 30 16.70 59.07 -28.84
C LEU A 30 17.68 59.80 -27.90
N LEU A 31 17.48 61.09 -27.64
CA LEU A 31 18.26 61.86 -26.66
C LEU A 31 17.50 62.14 -25.35
N GLY A 32 16.19 61.86 -25.34
CA GLY A 32 15.30 62.02 -24.16
C GLY A 32 15.06 60.73 -23.37
N THR A 33 15.39 59.56 -23.94
CA THR A 33 15.60 58.37 -23.12
C THR A 33 17.00 58.43 -22.53
N GLU A 34 17.15 59.27 -21.49
CA GLU A 34 17.94 58.82 -20.36
C GLU A 34 17.53 57.35 -20.16
N ILE A 35 18.47 56.43 -20.32
CA ILE A 35 18.30 55.09 -19.77
C ILE A 35 18.21 55.40 -18.27
N ALA A 36 16.98 55.67 -17.80
CA ALA A 36 16.70 55.96 -16.43
C ALA A 36 17.43 54.84 -15.69
N PRO A 37 18.41 55.16 -14.83
CA PRO A 37 19.17 54.12 -14.16
C PRO A 37 18.13 53.20 -13.57
N THR A 38 18.10 51.92 -14.01
CA THR A 38 17.05 50.97 -13.63
C THR A 38 16.83 51.18 -12.14
N GLU A 39 15.69 51.79 -11.76
CA GLU A 39 15.52 52.26 -10.39
C GLU A 39 15.91 51.08 -9.50
N PRO A 40 16.82 51.27 -8.53
CA PRO A 40 17.38 50.15 -7.79
C PRO A 40 16.22 49.30 -7.28
N GLU A 41 16.12 48.06 -7.77
CA GLU A 41 14.94 47.22 -7.57
C GLU A 41 14.53 47.31 -6.11
N ASP A 42 13.31 47.79 -5.87
CA ASP A 42 12.81 48.00 -4.52
C ASP A 42 13.03 46.69 -3.74
N PRO A 43 13.81 46.66 -2.64
CA PRO A 43 14.27 45.42 -2.01
C PRO A 43 13.14 44.45 -1.65
N TRP A 44 11.92 44.99 -1.50
CA TRP A 44 10.67 44.26 -1.36
C TRP A 44 10.31 43.39 -2.59
N GLN A 45 10.40 43.95 -3.81
CA GLN A 45 10.03 43.26 -5.06
C GLN A 45 11.01 42.14 -5.42
N ARG A 46 12.32 42.35 -5.18
CA ARG A 46 13.35 41.33 -5.40
C ARG A 46 13.17 40.15 -4.44
N ARG A 47 12.88 40.44 -3.17
CA ARG A 47 12.56 39.42 -2.16
C ARG A 47 11.30 38.64 -2.53
N GLN A 48 10.25 39.31 -2.97
CA GLN A 48 9.00 38.66 -3.38
C GLN A 48 9.21 37.68 -4.55
N ARG A 49 9.95 38.08 -5.61
CA ARG A 49 10.28 37.19 -6.74
C ARG A 49 11.04 35.92 -6.33
N ILE A 50 12.00 36.07 -5.41
CA ILE A 50 12.77 34.92 -4.89
C ILE A 50 11.83 33.98 -4.11
N LEU A 51 10.95 34.52 -3.27
CA LEU A 51 9.98 33.74 -2.52
C LEU A 51 8.96 33.03 -3.43
N ASP A 52 8.49 33.70 -4.48
CA ASP A 52 7.57 33.11 -5.46
C ASP A 52 8.25 31.96 -6.24
N SER A 53 9.51 32.13 -6.61
CA SER A 53 10.31 31.08 -7.28
C SER A 53 10.51 29.86 -6.38
N TRP A 54 10.92 30.07 -5.13
CA TRP A 54 11.07 28.98 -4.15
C TRP A 54 9.75 28.28 -3.87
N THR A 55 8.65 29.04 -3.77
CA THR A 55 7.32 28.48 -3.55
C THR A 55 6.90 27.59 -4.72
N ALA A 56 7.10 28.04 -5.96
CA ALA A 56 6.83 27.23 -7.15
C ALA A 56 7.62 25.91 -7.16
N ILE A 57 8.91 25.95 -6.79
CA ILE A 57 9.76 24.76 -6.69
C ILE A 57 9.24 23.80 -5.61
N ILE A 58 8.90 24.31 -4.42
CA ILE A 58 8.35 23.51 -3.31
C ILE A 58 7.04 22.84 -3.74
N LEU A 59 6.15 23.58 -4.41
CA LEU A 59 4.89 23.03 -4.91
C LEU A 59 5.11 21.92 -5.93
N ALA A 60 6.01 22.13 -6.90
CA ALA A 60 6.31 21.13 -7.92
C ALA A 60 6.85 19.83 -7.32
N ILE A 61 7.82 19.94 -6.41
CA ILE A 61 8.41 18.77 -5.72
C ILE A 61 7.34 18.07 -4.88
N ALA A 62 6.56 18.81 -4.08
CA ALA A 62 5.53 18.24 -3.24
C ALA A 62 4.43 17.55 -4.06
N ALA A 63 4.05 18.09 -5.22
CA ALA A 63 3.06 17.47 -6.11
C ALA A 63 3.56 16.12 -6.64
N VAL A 64 4.77 16.07 -7.19
CA VAL A 64 5.38 14.81 -7.69
C VAL A 64 5.51 13.79 -6.57
N ALA A 65 5.97 14.21 -5.39
CA ALA A 65 6.13 13.32 -4.24
C ALA A 65 4.79 12.82 -3.69
N THR A 66 3.73 13.65 -3.74
CA THR A 66 2.36 13.24 -3.40
C THR A 66 1.89 12.14 -4.35
N THR A 67 2.01 12.38 -5.66
CA THR A 67 1.61 11.40 -6.69
C THR A 67 2.39 10.09 -6.56
N TRP A 68 3.70 10.15 -6.32
CA TRP A 68 4.52 8.96 -6.12
C TRP A 68 4.11 8.19 -4.86
N SER A 69 3.85 8.88 -3.75
CA SER A 69 3.39 8.25 -2.51
C SER A 69 2.03 7.58 -2.71
N SER A 70 1.09 8.23 -3.41
CA SER A 70 -0.19 7.60 -3.76
C SER A 70 -0.05 6.38 -4.66
N PHE A 71 0.86 6.42 -5.65
CA PHE A 71 1.16 5.27 -6.49
C PHE A 71 1.72 4.10 -5.68
N GLN A 72 2.71 4.35 -4.82
CA GLN A 72 3.29 3.33 -3.95
C GLN A 72 2.24 2.75 -2.98
N ALA A 73 1.38 3.60 -2.39
CA ALA A 73 0.28 3.13 -1.57
C ALA A 73 -0.64 2.16 -2.32
N SER A 74 -0.97 2.45 -3.58
CA SER A 74 -1.78 1.55 -4.42
C SER A 74 -1.07 0.23 -4.70
N GLN A 75 0.23 0.23 -5.00
CA GLN A 75 1.00 -0.99 -5.26
C GLN A 75 1.03 -1.91 -4.04
N TRP A 76 1.31 -1.36 -2.86
CA TRP A 76 1.27 -2.11 -1.60
C TRP A 76 -0.14 -2.58 -1.25
N SER A 77 -1.18 -1.79 -1.55
CA SER A 77 -2.59 -2.21 -1.36
C SER A 77 -2.99 -3.38 -2.27
N ASN A 78 -2.42 -3.44 -3.48
CA ASN A 78 -2.64 -4.57 -4.39
C ASN A 78 -1.95 -5.84 -3.83
N ALA A 79 -0.68 -5.73 -3.43
CA ALA A 79 0.05 -6.84 -2.80
C ALA A 79 -0.64 -7.35 -1.53
N GLN A 80 -1.18 -6.44 -0.71
CA GLN A 80 -2.03 -6.78 0.44
C GLN A 80 -3.25 -7.59 -0.02
N SER A 81 -3.97 -7.13 -1.04
CA SER A 81 -5.19 -7.79 -1.53
C SER A 81 -4.91 -9.19 -2.08
N ASP A 82 -3.81 -9.36 -2.81
CA ASP A 82 -3.38 -10.66 -3.35
C ASP A 82 -3.07 -11.65 -2.22
N ALA A 83 -2.31 -11.21 -1.20
CA ALA A 83 -1.96 -12.02 -0.04
C ALA A 83 -3.19 -12.36 0.82
N GLN A 84 -4.14 -11.43 0.98
CA GLN A 84 -5.43 -11.70 1.65
C GLN A 84 -6.27 -12.72 0.88
N SER A 85 -6.30 -12.63 -0.46
CA SER A 85 -6.99 -13.60 -1.30
C SER A 85 -6.40 -15.00 -1.14
N ALA A 86 -5.06 -15.11 -1.17
CA ALA A 86 -4.35 -16.37 -0.93
C ALA A 86 -4.69 -16.96 0.45
N SER A 87 -4.67 -16.13 1.51
CA SER A 87 -5.07 -16.56 2.86
C SER A 87 -6.51 -17.04 2.91
N ALA A 88 -7.45 -16.36 2.24
CA ALA A 88 -8.86 -16.75 2.20
C ALA A 88 -9.07 -18.09 1.49
N ILE A 89 -8.40 -18.32 0.36
CA ILE A 89 -8.45 -19.60 -0.37
C ILE A 89 -7.91 -20.73 0.52
N GLN A 90 -6.74 -20.53 1.13
CA GLN A 90 -6.10 -21.52 2.00
C GLN A 90 -6.96 -21.84 3.24
N ARG A 91 -7.62 -20.83 3.85
CA ARG A 91 -8.59 -21.04 4.94
C ARG A 91 -9.81 -21.83 4.48
N SER A 92 -10.32 -21.55 3.27
CA SER A 92 -11.44 -22.30 2.71
C SER A 92 -11.08 -23.78 2.52
N ASP A 93 -9.89 -24.07 1.98
CA ASP A 93 -9.41 -25.44 1.79
C ASP A 93 -9.10 -26.12 3.13
N ALA A 94 -8.54 -25.40 4.11
CA ALA A 94 -8.34 -25.90 5.47
C ALA A 94 -9.68 -26.31 6.12
N ASN A 95 -10.71 -25.47 6.01
CA ASN A 95 -12.04 -25.76 6.53
C ASN A 95 -12.69 -26.97 5.84
N ARG A 96 -12.48 -27.14 4.53
CA ARG A 96 -12.94 -28.32 3.80
C ARG A 96 -12.26 -29.59 4.34
N ALA A 97 -10.95 -29.56 4.52
CA ALA A 97 -10.18 -30.69 5.06
C ALA A 97 -10.53 -30.98 6.54
N ALA A 98 -10.77 -29.96 7.36
CA ALA A 98 -11.22 -30.12 8.75
C ALA A 98 -12.63 -30.74 8.82
N SER A 99 -13.51 -30.37 7.89
CA SER A 99 -14.85 -30.96 7.80
C SER A 99 -14.80 -32.43 7.42
N GLU A 100 -13.93 -32.80 6.46
CA GLU A 100 -13.65 -34.18 6.10
C GLU A 100 -13.07 -34.97 7.29
N ALA A 101 -12.11 -34.38 8.02
CA ALA A 101 -11.54 -35.00 9.21
C ALA A 101 -12.57 -35.25 10.33
N THR A 102 -13.47 -34.30 10.51
CA THR A 102 -14.59 -34.42 11.45
C THR A 102 -15.54 -35.52 11.01
N SER A 103 -15.91 -35.57 9.72
CA SER A 103 -16.78 -36.62 9.18
C SER A 103 -16.16 -38.01 9.35
N GLN A 104 -14.88 -38.17 9.02
CA GLN A 104 -14.16 -39.42 9.22
C GLN A 104 -14.12 -39.83 10.68
N SER A 105 -13.92 -38.89 11.61
CA SER A 105 -13.91 -39.20 13.06
C SER A 105 -15.26 -39.62 13.59
N VAL A 106 -16.35 -39.05 13.07
CA VAL A 106 -17.72 -39.51 13.39
C VAL A 106 -17.94 -40.93 12.86
N ILE A 107 -17.59 -41.19 11.60
CA ILE A 107 -17.70 -42.52 10.98
C ILE A 107 -16.89 -43.56 11.77
N ASP A 108 -15.65 -43.24 12.14
CA ASP A 108 -14.78 -44.13 12.90
C ASP A 108 -15.33 -44.38 14.31
N SER A 109 -15.91 -43.36 14.97
CA SER A 109 -16.58 -43.52 16.27
C SER A 109 -17.78 -44.47 16.18
N GLU A 110 -18.66 -44.27 15.20
CA GLU A 110 -19.84 -45.12 14.98
C GLU A 110 -19.47 -46.57 14.63
N MET A 111 -18.44 -46.73 13.79
CA MET A 111 -17.92 -48.04 13.38
C MET A 111 -17.32 -48.77 14.58
N TRP A 112 -16.57 -48.07 15.43
CA TRP A 112 -16.00 -48.61 16.66
C TRP A 112 -17.09 -49.04 17.65
N ILE A 113 -18.07 -48.18 17.93
CA ILE A 113 -19.20 -48.50 18.82
C ILE A 113 -19.96 -49.73 18.30
N SER A 114 -20.28 -49.76 17.00
CA SER A 114 -20.98 -50.90 16.37
C SER A 114 -20.17 -52.20 16.49
N TRP A 115 -18.85 -52.12 16.39
CA TRP A 115 -17.96 -53.27 16.55
C TRP A 115 -17.92 -53.75 18.01
N VAL A 116 -17.85 -52.82 18.97
CA VAL A 116 -17.90 -53.13 20.41
C VAL A 116 -19.21 -53.84 20.76
N GLU A 117 -20.35 -53.33 20.28
CA GLU A 117 -21.67 -53.95 20.48
C GLU A 117 -21.75 -55.37 19.88
N ALA A 118 -21.28 -55.54 18.64
CA ALA A 118 -21.26 -56.85 17.98
C ALA A 118 -20.34 -57.85 18.72
N THR A 119 -19.23 -57.37 19.26
CA THR A 119 -18.28 -58.17 20.05
C THR A 119 -18.90 -58.57 21.39
N ALA A 120 -19.56 -57.64 22.09
CA ALA A 120 -20.28 -57.91 23.34
C ALA A 120 -21.43 -58.91 23.14
N ALA A 121 -22.15 -58.82 22.02
CA ALA A 121 -23.20 -59.76 21.63
C ALA A 121 -22.69 -61.11 21.09
N GLN A 122 -21.38 -61.37 21.11
CA GLN A 122 -20.74 -62.60 20.59
C GLN A 122 -21.01 -62.86 19.10
N GLN A 123 -21.35 -61.82 18.32
CA GLN A 123 -21.66 -61.92 16.88
C GLN A 123 -20.39 -61.87 16.02
N LYS A 124 -19.56 -62.94 16.09
CA LYS A 124 -18.22 -62.98 15.47
C LYS A 124 -18.18 -62.59 13.98
N LEU A 125 -19.16 -63.03 13.18
CA LEU A 125 -19.23 -62.68 11.75
C LEU A 125 -19.45 -61.18 11.54
N ARG A 126 -20.34 -60.55 12.34
CA ARG A 126 -20.62 -59.11 12.26
C ARG A 126 -19.43 -58.29 12.75
N ALA A 127 -18.81 -58.71 13.86
CA ALA A 127 -17.61 -58.05 14.38
C ALA A 127 -16.44 -58.11 13.39
N GLY A 128 -16.21 -59.26 12.73
CA GLY A 128 -15.22 -59.37 11.67
C GLY A 128 -15.51 -58.43 10.49
N PHE A 129 -16.75 -58.45 9.99
CA PHE A 129 -17.19 -57.59 8.89
C PHE A 129 -16.99 -56.08 9.13
N LEU A 130 -17.24 -55.62 10.37
CA LEU A 130 -17.04 -54.23 10.78
C LEU A 130 -15.55 -53.88 10.90
N ARG A 131 -14.77 -54.77 11.52
CA ARG A 131 -13.32 -54.58 11.71
C ARG A 131 -12.57 -54.50 10.38
N ASP A 132 -12.96 -55.28 9.39
CA ASP A 132 -12.38 -55.24 8.04
C ASP A 132 -12.62 -53.90 7.32
N ARG A 133 -13.53 -53.06 7.82
CA ARG A 133 -13.90 -51.75 7.27
C ARG A 133 -13.38 -50.57 8.07
N PHE A 134 -12.64 -50.82 9.15
CA PHE A 134 -12.03 -49.74 9.91
C PHE A 134 -11.10 -48.92 9.03
N SER A 135 -11.08 -47.62 9.26
CA SER A 135 -10.03 -46.79 8.69
C SER A 135 -8.66 -47.26 9.18
N PRO A 136 -7.59 -47.08 8.40
CA PRO A 136 -6.24 -47.39 8.85
C PRO A 136 -5.81 -46.63 10.12
N ALA A 137 -6.42 -45.46 10.38
CA ALA A 137 -6.19 -44.70 11.61
C ALA A 137 -6.85 -45.39 12.81
N LEU A 138 -8.13 -45.76 12.68
CA LEU A 138 -8.88 -46.45 13.71
C LEU A 138 -8.30 -47.85 14.02
N ASP A 139 -7.92 -48.63 13.00
CA ASP A 139 -7.36 -49.96 13.22
C ASP A 139 -6.04 -49.92 14.03
N ARG A 140 -5.14 -48.96 13.71
CA ARG A 140 -3.91 -48.75 14.48
C ARG A 140 -4.22 -48.33 15.91
N ALA A 141 -5.09 -47.35 16.08
CA ALA A 141 -5.46 -46.83 17.39
C ALA A 141 -6.14 -47.90 18.25
N GLN A 142 -7.04 -48.69 17.68
CA GLN A 142 -7.71 -49.77 18.38
C GLN A 142 -6.74 -50.88 18.77
N LYS A 143 -5.82 -51.29 17.88
CA LYS A 143 -4.81 -52.30 18.21
C LYS A 143 -3.97 -51.86 19.40
N GLU A 144 -3.57 -50.59 19.42
CA GLU A 144 -2.81 -50.03 20.54
C GLU A 144 -3.66 -49.96 21.82
N TRP A 145 -4.88 -49.47 21.74
CA TRP A 145 -5.80 -49.38 22.87
C TRP A 145 -6.11 -50.75 23.48
N LEU A 146 -6.41 -51.76 22.65
CA LEU A 146 -6.61 -53.14 23.09
C LEU A 146 -5.34 -53.75 23.69
N GLY A 147 -4.16 -53.37 23.21
CA GLY A 147 -2.89 -53.78 23.79
C GLY A 147 -2.63 -53.23 25.20
N ARG A 148 -3.37 -52.18 25.61
CA ARG A 148 -3.31 -51.60 26.96
C ARG A 148 -4.29 -52.24 27.94
N VAL A 149 -5.19 -53.11 27.47
CA VAL A 149 -6.14 -53.82 28.33
C VAL A 149 -5.38 -54.78 29.24
N ALA A 150 -5.47 -54.58 30.55
CA ALA A 150 -4.89 -55.49 31.51
C ALA A 150 -5.70 -56.78 31.55
N VAL A 151 -5.03 -57.94 31.52
CA VAL A 151 -5.65 -59.26 31.67
C VAL A 151 -5.30 -59.86 33.03
N ASP A 152 -6.24 -60.60 33.62
CA ASP A 152 -6.02 -61.36 34.85
C ASP A 152 -5.23 -62.66 34.57
N ALA A 153 -4.95 -63.43 35.64
CA ALA A 153 -4.24 -64.70 35.56
C ALA A 153 -4.97 -65.78 34.73
N ASP A 154 -6.29 -65.63 34.56
CA ASP A 154 -7.16 -66.53 33.80
C ASP A 154 -7.35 -66.06 32.34
N GLY A 155 -6.72 -64.94 31.96
CA GLY A 155 -6.77 -64.37 30.62
C GLY A 155 -8.02 -63.52 30.33
N ASN A 156 -8.83 -63.19 31.34
CA ASN A 156 -9.98 -62.30 31.19
C ASN A 156 -9.57 -60.82 31.36
N PRO A 157 -10.28 -59.87 30.73
CA PRO A 157 -10.01 -58.45 30.91
C PRO A 157 -10.22 -58.04 32.38
N ALA A 158 -9.14 -57.63 33.06
CA ALA A 158 -9.14 -57.20 34.45
C ALA A 158 -9.50 -55.71 34.60
N ALA A 159 -9.02 -54.88 33.67
CA ALA A 159 -9.30 -53.45 33.64
C ALA A 159 -9.23 -52.91 32.21
N VAL A 160 -10.22 -52.07 31.85
CA VAL A 160 -10.27 -51.36 30.56
C VAL A 160 -9.55 -50.02 30.72
N PRO A 161 -8.68 -49.62 29.77
CA PRO A 161 -8.04 -48.31 29.78
C PRO A 161 -9.06 -47.17 29.71
N ASP A 162 -8.74 -46.04 30.34
CA ASP A 162 -9.59 -44.84 30.27
C ASP A 162 -9.71 -44.33 28.82
N GLY A 163 -10.90 -43.82 28.47
CA GLY A 163 -11.20 -43.26 27.16
C GLY A 163 -11.43 -44.31 26.07
N THR A 164 -11.30 -43.88 24.82
CA THR A 164 -11.52 -44.68 23.61
C THR A 164 -10.25 -44.70 22.76
N PRO A 165 -10.15 -45.61 21.76
CA PRO A 165 -9.04 -45.57 20.81
C PRO A 165 -8.86 -44.22 20.11
N LEU A 166 -9.95 -43.47 19.90
CA LEU A 166 -9.92 -42.18 19.21
C LEU A 166 -9.27 -41.07 20.06
N ASP A 167 -9.16 -41.26 21.37
CA ASP A 167 -8.47 -40.32 22.28
C ASP A 167 -6.95 -40.52 22.27
N LEU A 168 -6.45 -41.58 21.62
CA LEU A 168 -5.03 -41.87 21.58
C LEU A 168 -4.30 -40.94 20.60
N PRO A 169 -3.08 -40.46 20.94
CA PRO A 169 -2.27 -39.64 20.03
C PRO A 169 -1.91 -40.33 18.69
N VAL A 170 -1.99 -41.67 18.64
CA VAL A 170 -1.75 -42.45 17.42
C VAL A 170 -2.92 -42.34 16.43
N TYR A 171 -4.11 -41.95 16.88
CA TYR A 171 -5.26 -41.69 16.03
C TYR A 171 -5.08 -40.35 15.33
N VAL A 172 -4.56 -40.41 14.11
CA VAL A 172 -4.33 -39.24 13.26
C VAL A 172 -5.10 -39.41 11.97
N VAL A 173 -6.06 -38.52 11.73
CA VAL A 173 -6.82 -38.47 10.48
C VAL A 173 -6.01 -37.68 9.44
N PRO A 174 -5.70 -38.24 8.26
CA PRO A 174 -4.90 -37.56 7.25
C PRO A 174 -5.44 -36.19 6.83
N ALA A 175 -6.77 -36.05 6.76
CA ALA A 175 -7.42 -34.79 6.45
C ALA A 175 -7.21 -33.71 7.53
N GLN A 176 -7.04 -34.10 8.80
CA GLN A 176 -6.73 -33.15 9.88
C GLN A 176 -5.33 -32.55 9.69
N VAL A 177 -4.34 -33.40 9.39
CA VAL A 177 -2.96 -32.95 9.11
C VAL A 177 -2.93 -31.99 7.92
N GLN A 178 -3.73 -32.27 6.88
CA GLN A 178 -3.87 -31.39 5.74
C GLN A 178 -4.52 -30.05 6.12
N ALA A 179 -5.57 -30.08 6.94
CA ALA A 179 -6.25 -28.88 7.43
C ALA A 179 -5.28 -27.98 8.21
N ASP A 180 -4.51 -28.57 9.13
CA ASP A 180 -3.53 -27.85 9.94
C ASP A 180 -2.44 -27.21 9.07
N ALA A 181 -1.90 -27.97 8.10
CA ALA A 181 -0.89 -27.46 7.17
C ALA A 181 -1.40 -26.31 6.28
N LEU A 182 -2.67 -26.37 5.84
CA LEU A 182 -3.30 -25.29 5.09
C LEU A 182 -3.58 -24.06 5.97
N SER A 183 -3.96 -24.27 7.23
CA SER A 183 -4.15 -23.19 8.20
C SER A 183 -2.84 -22.44 8.45
N THR A 184 -1.72 -23.14 8.63
CA THR A 184 -0.39 -22.51 8.78
C THR A 184 -0.02 -21.67 7.54
N LYS A 185 -0.24 -22.19 6.33
CA LYS A 185 0.00 -21.41 5.09
C LYS A 185 -0.89 -20.16 5.01
N ALA A 186 -2.12 -20.25 5.49
CA ALA A 186 -3.04 -19.10 5.53
C ALA A 186 -2.57 -18.00 6.49
N GLU A 187 -1.95 -18.39 7.61
CA GLU A 187 -1.35 -17.45 8.56
C GLU A 187 -0.10 -16.77 7.97
N GLU A 188 0.75 -17.52 7.27
CA GLU A 188 1.89 -16.95 6.54
C GLU A 188 1.44 -15.92 5.50
N SER A 189 0.42 -16.25 4.69
CA SER A 189 -0.14 -15.32 3.70
C SER A 189 -0.76 -14.08 4.35
N LEU A 190 -1.39 -14.24 5.52
CA LEU A 190 -1.96 -13.11 6.26
C LEU A 190 -0.85 -12.20 6.82
N SER A 191 0.25 -12.76 7.31
CA SER A 191 1.41 -11.98 7.75
C SER A 191 1.98 -11.13 6.62
N LEU A 192 2.08 -11.69 5.41
CA LEU A 192 2.51 -10.93 4.22
C LEU A 192 1.53 -9.81 3.87
N ALA A 193 0.22 -10.06 3.99
CA ALA A 193 -0.80 -9.05 3.79
C ALA A 193 -0.69 -7.89 4.79
N ASP A 194 -0.41 -8.19 6.05
CA ASP A 194 -0.25 -7.18 7.11
C ASP A 194 1.00 -6.32 6.89
N GLU A 195 2.12 -6.93 6.49
CA GLU A 195 3.33 -6.20 6.10
C GLU A 195 3.07 -5.25 4.92
N ALA A 196 2.37 -5.74 3.89
CA ALA A 196 2.00 -4.93 2.74
C ALA A 196 1.05 -3.79 3.13
N SER A 197 0.07 -4.06 3.99
CA SER A 197 -0.86 -3.04 4.49
C SER A 197 -0.14 -1.93 5.25
N ASN A 198 0.79 -2.31 6.13
CA ASN A 198 1.60 -1.34 6.88
C ASN A 198 2.40 -0.43 5.95
N ASN A 199 2.97 -0.97 4.86
CA ASN A 199 3.68 -0.16 3.87
C ASN A 199 2.72 0.75 3.09
N ALA A 200 1.54 0.25 2.68
CA ALA A 200 0.52 1.07 2.04
C ALA A 200 0.11 2.26 2.90
N THR A 201 -0.21 2.02 4.19
CA THR A 201 -0.58 3.07 5.15
C THR A 201 0.52 4.11 5.32
N ARG A 202 1.78 3.69 5.39
CA ARG A 202 2.93 4.63 5.50
C ARG A 202 3.01 5.56 4.29
N HIS A 203 2.79 5.04 3.08
CA HIS A 203 2.77 5.85 1.85
C HIS A 203 1.54 6.77 1.77
N VAL A 204 0.37 6.33 2.23
CA VAL A 204 -0.80 7.24 2.36
C VAL A 204 -0.49 8.41 3.30
N MET A 205 0.17 8.15 4.45
CA MET A 205 0.55 9.20 5.38
C MET A 205 1.53 10.20 4.75
N LEU A 206 2.48 9.74 3.92
CA LEU A 206 3.38 10.64 3.18
C LEU A 206 2.62 11.53 2.20
N ALA A 207 1.66 10.98 1.45
CA ALA A 207 0.83 11.78 0.54
C ALA A 207 0.07 12.89 1.29
N VAL A 208 -0.48 12.59 2.48
CA VAL A 208 -1.13 13.58 3.34
C VAL A 208 -0.15 14.64 3.83
N LEU A 209 1.08 14.26 4.21
CA LEU A 209 2.11 15.21 4.63
C LEU A 209 2.53 16.14 3.48
N PHE A 210 2.68 15.62 2.25
CA PHE A 210 2.97 16.45 1.08
C PHE A 210 1.79 17.37 0.72
N ALA A 211 0.54 16.93 0.90
CA ALA A 211 -0.62 17.81 0.75
C ALA A 211 -0.60 18.98 1.77
N LEU A 212 -0.17 18.74 3.00
CA LEU A 212 0.05 19.81 3.98
C LEU A 212 1.17 20.77 3.56
N VAL A 213 2.25 20.27 2.97
CA VAL A 213 3.32 21.11 2.40
C VAL A 213 2.77 22.01 1.29
N LEU A 214 2.00 21.43 0.36
CA LEU A 214 1.33 22.17 -0.72
C LEU A 214 0.42 23.27 -0.17
N PHE A 215 -0.36 22.95 0.87
CA PHE A 215 -1.25 23.91 1.52
C PHE A 215 -0.49 25.09 2.12
N PHE A 216 0.51 24.84 2.97
CA PHE A 216 1.27 25.91 3.62
C PHE A 216 2.04 26.76 2.61
N ALA A 217 2.63 26.14 1.58
CA ALA A 217 3.35 26.85 0.54
C ALA A 217 2.39 27.71 -0.30
N SER A 218 1.20 27.20 -0.64
CA SER A 218 0.17 27.97 -1.36
C SER A 218 -0.33 29.16 -0.54
N VAL A 219 -0.61 28.95 0.75
CA VAL A 219 -1.11 29.99 1.66
C VAL A 219 -0.06 31.07 1.91
N ALA A 220 1.24 30.72 1.95
CA ALA A 220 2.32 31.68 2.12
C ALA A 220 2.30 32.78 1.04
N THR A 221 1.94 32.45 -0.20
CA THR A 221 1.88 33.43 -1.32
C THR A 221 0.82 34.51 -1.16
N LYS A 222 -0.17 34.29 -0.29
CA LYS A 222 -1.32 35.21 -0.10
C LYS A 222 -1.10 36.24 1.01
N PHE A 223 -0.06 36.10 1.82
CA PHE A 223 0.18 37.01 2.95
C PHE A 223 1.09 38.19 2.56
N THR A 224 0.60 39.41 2.80
CA THR A 224 1.39 40.64 2.63
C THR A 224 2.41 40.86 3.75
N ALA A 225 2.21 40.22 4.91
CA ALA A 225 3.09 40.36 6.07
C ALA A 225 4.34 39.46 5.92
N PRO A 226 5.56 40.04 5.79
CA PRO A 226 6.77 39.28 5.42
C PRO A 226 7.22 38.30 6.49
N LYS A 227 6.89 38.55 7.77
CA LYS A 227 7.21 37.64 8.87
C LYS A 227 6.39 36.35 8.79
N ILE A 228 5.11 36.46 8.44
CA ILE A 228 4.18 35.32 8.33
C ILE A 228 4.53 34.49 7.09
N GLN A 229 4.81 35.15 5.96
CA GLN A 229 5.22 34.49 4.71
C GLN A 229 6.51 33.66 4.90
N VAL A 230 7.55 34.24 5.52
CA VAL A 230 8.79 33.49 5.82
C VAL A 230 8.55 32.36 6.79
N ALA A 231 7.76 32.57 7.84
CA ALA A 231 7.46 31.51 8.82
C ALA A 231 6.77 30.31 8.16
N LEU A 232 5.76 30.54 7.30
CA LEU A 232 5.07 29.47 6.57
C LEU A 232 5.99 28.74 5.59
N ILE A 233 6.83 29.47 4.85
CA ILE A 233 7.80 28.86 3.92
C ILE A 233 8.80 27.99 4.67
N LEU A 234 9.32 28.44 5.82
CA LEU A 234 10.22 27.64 6.64
C LEU A 234 9.56 26.37 7.17
N VAL A 235 8.30 26.45 7.61
CA VAL A 235 7.53 25.29 8.05
C VAL A 235 7.32 24.31 6.89
N SER A 236 6.92 24.80 5.71
CA SER A 236 6.79 23.98 4.50
C SER A 236 8.10 23.31 4.13
N LEU A 237 9.23 24.02 4.19
CA LEU A 237 10.53 23.49 3.81
C LEU A 237 11.01 22.41 4.79
N LEU A 238 10.78 22.60 6.10
CA LEU A 238 11.10 21.62 7.14
C LEU A 238 10.24 20.35 6.96
N LEU A 239 8.93 20.51 6.77
CA LEU A 239 8.01 19.41 6.50
C LEU A 239 8.38 18.67 5.20
N LEU A 240 8.71 19.39 4.13
CA LEU A 240 9.14 18.79 2.87
C LEU A 240 10.41 17.96 3.05
N GLY A 241 11.45 18.55 3.67
CA GLY A 241 12.71 17.86 3.89
C GLY A 241 12.54 16.59 4.72
N THR A 242 11.84 16.68 5.86
CA THR A 242 11.59 15.51 6.73
C THR A 242 10.74 14.43 6.04
N THR A 243 9.74 14.80 5.26
CA THR A 243 8.87 13.86 4.54
C THR A 243 9.60 13.19 3.38
N CYS A 244 10.41 13.93 2.62
CA CYS A 244 11.27 13.38 1.57
C CYS A 244 12.28 12.37 2.13
N VAL A 245 12.92 12.67 3.26
CA VAL A 245 13.84 11.71 3.91
C VAL A 245 13.09 10.43 4.30
N ARG A 246 11.90 10.54 4.90
CA ARG A 246 11.08 9.36 5.24
C ARG A 246 10.68 8.55 4.00
N MET A 247 10.28 9.22 2.93
CA MET A 247 9.92 8.59 1.66
C MET A 247 11.06 7.78 1.04
N LEU A 248 12.30 8.29 1.14
CA LEU A 248 13.48 7.60 0.65
C LEU A 248 13.92 6.42 1.53
N MET A 249 13.54 6.40 2.81
CA MET A 249 13.85 5.29 3.73
C MET A 249 12.83 4.15 3.68
N LEU A 250 11.63 4.37 3.11
CA LEU A 250 10.59 3.34 3.03
C LEU A 250 10.84 2.37 1.87
N PRO A 251 10.40 1.11 2.02
CA PRO A 251 10.49 0.14 0.95
C PRO A 251 9.60 0.57 -0.23
N GLN A 252 10.18 0.52 -1.43
CA GLN A 252 9.52 0.89 -2.69
C GLN A 252 9.31 -0.35 -3.55
N MET A 253 8.12 -0.49 -4.12
CA MET A 253 7.84 -1.49 -5.15
C MET A 253 8.11 -0.84 -6.52
N LEU A 254 9.01 -1.46 -7.29
CA LEU A 254 9.35 -1.09 -8.67
C LEU A 254 8.70 -2.07 -9.65
#